data_AF-A0A4Q5V4Z3-F1
#
_entry.id   AF-A0A4Q5V4Z3-F1
#
_cell.length_a   1.000
_cell.length_b   1.000
_cell.length_c   1.000
_cell.angle_alpha   90.00
_cell.angle_beta   90.00
_cell.angle_gamma   90.00
#
_symmetry.space_group_name_H-M   'P 1'
#
loop_
_entity.id
_entity.type
_entity.pdbx_description
1 polymer ?
#
loop_
_entity_poly.entity_id
_entity_poly.type
_entity_poly.pdbx_seq_one_letter_code
_entity_poly.pdbx_strand_id
1 'polypeptide(L)'
;MIVFIFLVLKMVTGYAQYEPVLKSADSLYLLKQYVSAAEKYLLTASGMPEDLNPKSCYYNAACCYALAGDHTKAKKNLDKALYEYQYKNYSGLLADKDFASLHTSLYWKKLEKYIAADLVKLSDPRAAKLVTTDIHNFWKAYDAAAKDTAHRKQIFQDRYFGKGTPGLRDYYITKIGSVEAFVQNQDKKKAFYKAIRPNTLAIDAMKDTITGYFVRLKELYPDAVFPNIYFVIGKWKSAGTVSDNGMLIGVDQIVKSPGIPEAELNLWEKNNFQLAERLPVIVTHELIHSQQTKMRQDTALLFYAIVEGMADFMCELITGKNPSQRQHEFAKTRKKQIWEDFKKEMYLQRYSNWIANSNQETPDKPADLGYYVGYEICKAYYDNAADKKQAIQDFFNLKDYKGFLEKSGYDERMEALPQ
;
A
#
# COMPACT_ATOMS: atom_id res chain seq x y z
N MET A 1 4.24 -20.27 -2.45
CA MET A 1 4.25 -19.13 -3.38
C MET A 1 3.45 -18.00 -2.73
N ILE A 2 4.13 -17.16 -1.94
CA ILE A 2 3.55 -15.93 -1.37
C ILE A 2 3.94 -14.82 -2.33
N VAL A 3 3.15 -14.62 -3.38
CA VAL A 3 3.29 -13.43 -4.23
C VAL A 3 2.51 -12.34 -3.52
N PHE A 4 3.23 -11.43 -2.87
CA PHE A 4 2.65 -10.13 -2.54
C PHE A 4 2.27 -9.50 -3.88
N ILE A 5 0.97 -9.48 -4.19
CA ILE A 5 0.46 -8.77 -5.36
C ILE A 5 0.54 -7.29 -5.02
N PHE A 6 1.74 -6.74 -5.19
CA PHE A 6 1.83 -5.35 -5.58
C PHE A 6 1.13 -5.25 -6.93
N LEU A 7 0.06 -4.44 -6.98
CA LEU A 7 -0.40 -3.74 -8.17
C LEU A 7 0.75 -3.62 -9.17
N VAL A 8 0.60 -4.25 -10.33
CA VAL A 8 1.61 -4.38 -11.40
C VAL A 8 2.49 -3.13 -11.47
N LEU A 9 3.66 -3.21 -10.83
CA LEU A 9 4.67 -2.17 -10.79
C LEU A 9 5.31 -2.13 -12.17
N LYS A 10 5.03 -1.09 -12.96
CA LYS A 10 5.98 -0.69 -13.99
C LYS A 10 7.25 -0.22 -13.27
N MET A 11 8.30 -1.03 -13.37
CA MET A 11 9.57 -0.81 -12.70
C MET A 11 10.19 0.53 -13.06
N VAL A 12 10.87 1.08 -12.06
CA VAL A 12 11.66 2.29 -12.10
C VAL A 12 13.00 2.02 -12.77
N THR A 13 13.53 3.02 -13.49
CA THR A 13 14.72 2.93 -14.33
C THR A 13 15.98 2.44 -13.60
N GLY A 14 16.09 2.65 -12.28
CA GLY A 14 17.19 2.16 -11.45
C GLY A 14 17.13 0.65 -11.14
N TYR A 15 15.95 0.06 -11.04
CA TYR A 15 15.77 -1.40 -10.92
C TYR A 15 15.85 -2.11 -12.28
N ALA A 16 15.46 -1.41 -13.36
CA ALA A 16 15.43 -1.97 -14.72
C ALA A 16 16.81 -2.50 -15.19
N GLN A 17 17.92 -1.89 -14.74
CA GLN A 17 19.26 -2.40 -15.07
C GLN A 17 19.60 -3.74 -14.38
N TYR A 18 19.00 -4.01 -13.23
CA TYR A 18 19.20 -5.25 -12.46
C TYR A 18 18.18 -6.33 -12.80
N GLU A 19 17.04 -5.94 -13.37
CA GLU A 19 15.93 -6.83 -13.71
C GLU A 19 16.35 -8.06 -14.54
N PRO A 20 17.22 -7.97 -15.56
CA PRO A 20 17.66 -9.15 -16.29
C PRO A 20 18.41 -10.16 -15.41
N VAL A 21 19.23 -9.68 -14.48
CA VAL A 21 20.00 -10.53 -13.56
C VAL A 21 19.08 -11.17 -12.53
N LEU A 22 18.12 -10.40 -11.98
CA LEU A 22 17.12 -10.91 -11.04
C LEU A 22 16.22 -11.96 -11.70
N LYS A 23 15.72 -11.73 -12.92
CA LYS A 23 14.94 -12.73 -13.68
C LYS A 23 15.75 -14.00 -13.94
N SER A 24 17.05 -13.87 -14.19
CA SER A 24 17.95 -15.01 -14.33
C SER A 24 18.10 -15.76 -12.99
N ALA A 25 18.21 -15.06 -11.86
CA ALA A 25 18.25 -15.67 -10.54
C ALA A 25 16.93 -16.42 -10.22
N ASP A 26 15.77 -15.81 -10.49
CA ASP A 26 14.47 -16.42 -10.31
C ASP A 26 14.32 -17.70 -11.16
N SER A 27 14.79 -17.65 -12.41
CA SER A 27 14.81 -18.82 -13.31
C SER A 27 15.67 -19.96 -12.74
N LEU A 28 16.85 -19.66 -12.19
CA LEU A 28 17.71 -20.66 -11.55
C LEU A 28 17.08 -21.24 -10.29
N TYR A 29 16.40 -20.42 -9.49
CA TYR A 29 15.65 -20.90 -8.33
C TYR A 29 14.55 -21.89 -8.74
N LEU A 30 13.77 -21.58 -9.78
CA LEU A 30 12.74 -22.47 -10.31
C LEU A 30 13.31 -23.78 -10.86
N LEU A 31 14.52 -23.74 -11.41
CA LEU A 31 15.29 -24.93 -11.83
C LEU A 31 15.98 -25.66 -10.67
N LYS A 32 15.75 -25.23 -9.43
CA LYS A 32 16.37 -25.77 -8.20
C LYS A 32 17.90 -25.65 -8.16
N GLN A 33 18.47 -24.76 -8.98
CA GLN A 33 19.89 -24.44 -8.96
C GLN A 33 20.18 -23.39 -7.90
N TYR A 34 19.89 -23.74 -6.63
CA TYR A 34 19.79 -22.77 -5.54
C TYR A 34 21.09 -22.01 -5.26
N VAL A 35 22.25 -22.67 -5.29
CA VAL A 35 23.53 -22.00 -5.05
C VAL A 35 23.80 -20.92 -6.12
N SER A 36 23.60 -21.26 -7.40
CA SER A 36 23.77 -20.32 -8.51
C SER A 36 22.73 -19.20 -8.49
N ALA A 37 21.49 -19.48 -8.07
CA ALA A 37 20.48 -18.45 -7.85
C ALA A 37 20.90 -17.47 -6.74
N ALA A 38 21.37 -17.99 -5.60
CA ALA A 38 21.86 -17.18 -4.49
C ALA A 38 23.01 -16.27 -4.90
N GLU A 39 23.99 -16.79 -5.65
CA GLU A 39 25.13 -16.01 -6.14
C GLU A 39 24.70 -14.87 -7.06
N LYS A 40 23.68 -15.08 -7.91
CA LYS A 40 23.13 -14.00 -8.74
C LYS A 40 22.41 -12.95 -7.92
N TYR A 41 21.60 -13.34 -6.93
CA TYR A 41 20.97 -12.36 -6.03
C TYR A 41 22.04 -11.53 -5.30
N LEU A 42 23.11 -12.16 -4.81
CA LEU A 42 24.19 -11.45 -4.12
C LEU A 42 25.03 -10.56 -5.05
N LEU A 43 25.24 -10.99 -6.30
CA LEU A 43 25.87 -10.15 -7.32
C LEU A 43 25.03 -8.91 -7.61
N THR A 44 23.71 -9.05 -7.66
CA THR A 44 22.83 -7.90 -7.78
C THR A 44 22.91 -7.01 -6.53
N ALA A 45 22.86 -7.60 -5.33
CA ALA A 45 22.92 -6.87 -4.07
C ALA A 45 24.18 -6.01 -3.94
N SER A 46 25.35 -6.52 -4.38
CA SER A 46 26.62 -5.77 -4.32
C SER A 46 26.72 -4.67 -5.36
N GLY A 47 25.99 -4.79 -6.47
CA GLY A 47 25.95 -3.78 -7.53
C GLY A 47 24.86 -2.72 -7.36
N MET A 48 23.92 -2.91 -6.43
CA MET A 48 22.82 -1.96 -6.19
C MET A 48 23.29 -0.75 -5.37
N PRO A 49 22.97 0.48 -5.81
CA PRO A 49 23.04 1.67 -4.98
C PRO A 49 22.30 1.50 -3.66
N GLU A 50 22.83 2.11 -2.60
CA GLU A 50 22.27 2.02 -1.25
C GLU A 50 20.81 2.51 -1.18
N ASP A 51 20.44 3.49 -2.01
CA ASP A 51 19.09 4.02 -2.12
C ASP A 51 18.09 3.04 -2.73
N LEU A 52 18.53 2.04 -3.50
CA LEU A 52 17.64 0.99 -4.03
C LEU A 52 17.37 -0.15 -3.03
N ASN A 53 18.05 -0.18 -1.87
CA ASN A 53 17.89 -1.16 -0.78
C ASN A 53 17.86 -2.65 -1.22
N PRO A 54 19.00 -3.38 -1.13
CA PRO A 54 19.12 -4.76 -1.59
C PRO A 54 18.50 -5.84 -0.66
N LYS A 55 17.68 -5.49 0.34
CA LYS A 55 17.09 -6.44 1.31
C LYS A 55 16.49 -7.70 0.69
N SER A 56 15.73 -7.56 -0.40
CA SER A 56 15.06 -8.69 -1.05
C SER A 56 16.06 -9.64 -1.72
N CYS A 57 17.19 -9.12 -2.21
CA CYS A 57 18.26 -9.95 -2.75
C CYS A 57 18.90 -10.81 -1.64
N TYR A 58 19.18 -10.20 -0.49
CA TYR A 58 19.71 -10.94 0.67
C TYR A 58 18.71 -11.96 1.22
N TYR A 59 17.42 -11.60 1.30
CA TYR A 59 16.36 -12.53 1.69
C TYR A 59 16.27 -13.74 0.73
N ASN A 60 16.19 -13.49 -0.59
CA ASN A 60 16.10 -14.55 -1.58
C ASN A 60 17.35 -15.44 -1.62
N ALA A 61 18.54 -14.84 -1.45
CA ALA A 61 19.78 -15.61 -1.31
C ALA A 61 19.76 -16.48 -0.05
N ALA A 62 19.19 -16.00 1.06
CA ALA A 62 19.03 -16.78 2.28
C ALA A 62 18.09 -17.98 2.06
N CYS A 63 16.95 -17.80 1.39
CA CYS A 63 16.05 -18.89 1.01
C CYS A 63 16.78 -19.96 0.17
N CYS A 64 17.50 -19.52 -0.86
CA CYS A 64 18.28 -20.40 -1.72
C CYS A 64 19.32 -21.22 -0.93
N TYR A 65 20.08 -20.58 -0.04
CA TYR A 65 21.07 -21.30 0.77
C TYR A 65 20.42 -22.25 1.79
N ALA A 66 19.26 -21.91 2.35
CA ALA A 66 18.51 -22.79 3.23
C ALA A 66 18.05 -24.06 2.48
N LEU A 67 17.51 -23.90 1.27
CA LEU A 67 17.13 -25.01 0.39
C LEU A 67 18.32 -25.85 -0.09
N ALA A 68 19.50 -25.24 -0.25
CA ALA A 68 20.74 -25.93 -0.58
C ALA A 68 21.40 -26.64 0.62
N GLY A 69 20.87 -26.48 1.84
CA GLY A 69 21.44 -27.03 3.08
C GLY A 69 22.63 -26.25 3.66
N ASP A 70 23.02 -25.11 3.06
CA ASP A 70 24.06 -24.22 3.61
C ASP A 70 23.46 -23.28 4.66
N HIS A 71 23.19 -23.83 5.84
CA HIS A 71 22.57 -23.08 6.94
C HIS A 71 23.43 -21.91 7.44
N THR A 72 24.74 -21.93 7.20
CA THR A 72 25.63 -20.83 7.61
C THR A 72 25.43 -19.62 6.70
N LYS A 73 25.45 -19.82 5.38
CA LYS A 73 25.18 -18.73 4.43
C LYS A 73 23.72 -18.28 4.48
N ALA A 74 22.78 -19.19 4.73
CA ALA A 74 21.37 -18.84 4.91
C ALA A 74 21.20 -17.82 6.04
N LYS A 75 21.69 -18.14 7.24
CA LYS A 75 21.59 -17.26 8.42
C LYS A 75 22.30 -15.93 8.20
N LYS A 76 23.52 -15.94 7.63
CA LYS A 76 24.28 -14.73 7.35
C LYS A 76 23.52 -13.75 6.45
N ASN A 77 22.90 -14.25 5.38
CA ASN A 77 22.17 -13.40 4.45
C ASN A 77 20.81 -12.96 5.01
N LEU A 78 20.15 -13.82 5.80
CA LEU A 78 18.92 -13.45 6.49
C LEU A 78 19.17 -12.36 7.54
N ASP A 79 20.27 -12.46 8.30
CA ASP A 79 20.69 -11.42 9.26
C ASP A 79 20.99 -10.10 8.56
N LYS A 80 21.65 -10.12 7.39
CA LYS A 80 21.81 -8.91 6.58
C LYS A 80 20.48 -8.31 6.17
N ALA A 81 19.59 -9.13 5.60
CA ALA A 81 18.28 -8.65 5.18
C ALA A 81 17.52 -7.99 6.35
N LEU A 82 17.49 -8.62 7.52
CA LEU A 82 16.72 -8.17 8.68
C LEU A 82 17.34 -7.02 9.45
N TYR A 83 18.64 -7.09 9.76
CA TYR A 83 19.28 -6.17 10.70
C TYR A 83 20.00 -5.02 9.99
N GLU A 84 20.61 -5.27 8.82
CA GLU A 84 21.32 -4.25 8.06
C GLU A 84 20.34 -3.49 7.15
N TYR A 85 19.52 -4.21 6.38
CA TYR A 85 18.65 -3.62 5.36
C TYR A 85 17.17 -3.50 5.76
N GLN A 86 16.84 -3.86 7.01
CA GLN A 86 15.52 -3.67 7.62
C GLN A 86 14.39 -4.32 6.81
N TYR A 87 14.54 -5.60 6.45
CA TYR A 87 13.45 -6.42 5.94
C TYR A 87 12.37 -6.60 7.03
N LYS A 88 11.12 -6.23 6.74
CA LYS A 88 10.02 -6.20 7.74
C LYS A 88 8.81 -7.06 7.40
N ASN A 89 8.83 -7.81 6.30
CA ASN A 89 7.77 -8.75 5.96
C ASN A 89 7.84 -10.02 6.85
N TYR A 90 7.51 -9.86 8.12
CA TYR A 90 7.64 -10.89 9.14
C TYR A 90 6.64 -12.03 8.98
N SER A 91 5.40 -11.74 8.58
CA SER A 91 4.41 -12.78 8.32
C SER A 91 4.82 -13.67 7.14
N GLY A 92 5.35 -13.06 6.07
CA GLY A 92 5.91 -13.78 4.94
C GLY A 92 7.08 -14.67 5.34
N LEU A 93 8.07 -14.11 6.04
CA LEU A 93 9.25 -14.83 6.54
C LEU A 93 8.89 -16.03 7.43
N LEU A 94 7.99 -15.85 8.40
CA LEU A 94 7.60 -16.92 9.32
C LEU A 94 6.79 -18.04 8.64
N ALA A 95 6.11 -17.73 7.54
CA ALA A 95 5.33 -18.70 6.75
C ALA A 95 6.13 -19.32 5.60
N ASP A 96 7.35 -18.84 5.33
CA ASP A 96 8.15 -19.26 4.19
C ASP A 96 8.70 -20.67 4.40
N LYS A 97 8.36 -21.57 3.48
CA LYS A 97 8.73 -22.99 3.56
C LYS A 97 10.20 -23.21 3.21
N ASP A 98 10.85 -22.26 2.55
CA ASP A 98 12.26 -22.35 2.18
C ASP A 98 13.17 -22.41 3.41
N PHE A 99 12.70 -21.88 4.55
CA PHE A 99 13.40 -21.93 5.83
C PHE A 99 13.00 -23.10 6.72
N ALA A 100 12.22 -24.07 6.24
CA ALA A 100 11.75 -25.20 7.05
C ALA A 100 12.90 -25.96 7.75
N SER A 101 14.08 -26.05 7.11
CA SER A 101 15.29 -26.66 7.69
C SER A 101 15.87 -25.89 8.88
N LEU A 102 15.50 -24.62 9.06
CA LEU A 102 15.95 -23.75 10.13
C LEU A 102 14.95 -23.63 11.29
N HIS A 103 13.66 -23.95 11.09
CA HIS A 103 12.58 -23.66 12.05
C HIS A 103 12.80 -24.24 13.46
N THR A 104 13.46 -25.40 13.56
CA THR A 104 13.74 -26.05 14.86
C THR A 104 15.03 -25.56 15.52
N SER A 105 15.82 -24.75 14.81
CA SER A 105 17.14 -24.30 15.28
C SER A 105 17.04 -23.22 16.37
N LEU A 106 18.08 -23.12 17.20
CA LEU A 106 18.21 -22.03 18.17
C LEU A 106 18.27 -20.64 17.51
N TYR A 107 18.76 -20.57 16.27
CA TYR A 107 18.75 -19.34 15.49
C TYR A 107 17.32 -18.86 15.22
N TRP A 108 16.46 -19.76 14.73
CA TRP A 108 15.08 -19.42 14.40
C TRP A 108 14.28 -19.01 15.64
N LYS A 109 14.44 -19.73 16.75
CA LYS A 109 13.83 -19.32 18.05
C LYS A 109 14.26 -17.93 18.51
N LYS A 110 15.49 -17.49 18.21
CA LYS A 110 15.95 -16.12 18.52
C LYS A 110 15.32 -15.11 17.55
N LEU A 111 15.23 -15.46 16.27
CA LEU A 111 14.58 -14.66 15.24
C LEU A 111 13.10 -14.42 15.57
N GLU A 112 12.35 -15.45 15.95
CA GLU A 112 10.94 -15.33 16.37
C GLU A 112 10.78 -14.36 17.55
N LYS A 113 11.69 -14.42 18.53
CA LYS A 113 11.69 -13.48 19.66
C LYS A 113 12.00 -12.04 19.22
N TYR A 114 12.94 -11.85 18.31
CA TYR A 114 13.24 -10.53 17.73
C TYR A 114 12.01 -9.96 17.02
N ILE A 115 11.37 -10.77 16.16
CA ILE A 115 10.16 -10.38 15.43
C ILE A 115 9.02 -10.06 16.40
N ALA A 116 8.78 -10.90 17.40
CA ALA A 116 7.73 -10.67 18.40
C ALA A 116 7.96 -9.35 19.16
N ALA A 117 9.20 -9.07 19.56
CA ALA A 117 9.54 -7.82 20.23
C ALA A 117 9.34 -6.60 19.33
N ASP A 118 9.59 -6.72 18.02
CA ASP A 118 9.36 -5.64 17.07
C ASP A 118 7.86 -5.42 16.81
N LEU A 119 7.07 -6.50 16.67
CA LEU A 119 5.61 -6.42 16.52
C LEU A 119 4.93 -5.80 17.75
N VAL A 120 5.43 -6.06 18.96
CA VAL A 120 4.93 -5.40 20.19
C VAL A 120 5.10 -3.89 20.09
N LYS A 121 6.20 -3.38 19.53
CA LYS A 121 6.39 -1.93 19.34
C LYS A 121 5.38 -1.34 18.36
N LEU A 122 4.96 -2.11 17.37
CA LEU A 122 3.94 -1.69 16.41
C LEU A 122 2.52 -1.78 16.99
N SER A 123 2.33 -2.37 18.17
CA SER A 123 0.99 -2.55 18.74
C SER A 123 0.44 -1.30 19.44
N ASP A 124 1.28 -0.30 19.76
CA ASP A 124 0.88 0.95 20.40
C ASP A 124 0.48 2.00 19.34
N PRO A 125 -0.79 2.43 19.27
CA PRO A 125 -1.24 3.43 18.32
C PRO A 125 -0.53 4.79 18.46
N ARG A 126 0.05 5.10 19.62
CA ARG A 126 0.76 6.37 19.87
C ARG A 126 2.25 6.29 19.56
N ALA A 127 2.79 5.10 19.34
CA ALA A 127 4.20 4.91 18.97
C ALA A 127 4.47 5.14 17.47
N ALA A 128 3.43 5.06 16.63
CA ALA A 128 3.53 5.28 15.20
C ALA A 128 3.98 6.71 14.88
N LYS A 129 5.04 6.86 14.08
CA LYS A 129 5.54 8.17 13.67
C LYS A 129 4.76 8.69 12.47
N LEU A 130 4.22 9.90 12.59
CA LEU A 130 3.60 10.65 11.50
C LEU A 130 4.63 11.65 10.92
N VAL A 131 5.33 11.24 9.87
CA VAL A 131 6.53 11.90 9.34
C VAL A 131 6.17 12.83 8.18
N THR A 132 6.33 14.14 8.40
CA THR A 132 6.03 15.20 7.42
C THR A 132 7.28 15.90 6.88
N THR A 133 8.48 15.47 7.29
CA THR A 133 9.76 16.08 6.91
C THR A 133 9.94 16.24 5.39
N ASP A 134 9.44 15.29 4.61
CA ASP A 134 9.55 15.32 3.15
C ASP A 134 8.70 16.43 2.51
N ILE A 135 7.56 16.80 3.10
CA ILE A 135 6.79 17.98 2.66
C ILE A 135 7.64 19.25 2.79
N HIS A 136 8.32 19.40 3.93
CA HIS A 136 9.18 20.56 4.19
C HIS A 136 10.41 20.57 3.26
N ASN A 137 11.01 19.41 3.00
CA ASN A 137 12.12 19.28 2.05
C ASN A 137 11.67 19.58 0.62
N PHE A 138 10.49 19.14 0.21
CA PHE A 138 9.92 19.46 -1.09
C PHE A 138 9.80 20.96 -1.29
N TRP A 139 9.21 21.71 -0.34
CA TRP A 139 9.05 23.15 -0.50
C TRP A 139 10.37 23.91 -0.55
N LYS A 140 11.37 23.48 0.24
CA LYS A 140 12.73 24.02 0.15
C LYS A 140 13.36 23.77 -1.22
N ALA A 141 13.15 22.58 -1.80
CA ALA A 141 13.61 22.25 -3.14
C ALA A 141 12.86 23.05 -4.22
N TYR A 142 11.53 23.17 -4.07
CA TYR A 142 10.65 23.92 -4.97
C TYR A 142 11.05 25.39 -5.06
N ASP A 143 11.28 26.05 -3.91
CA ASP A 143 11.70 27.45 -3.85
C ASP A 143 13.10 27.66 -4.46
N ALA A 144 14.02 26.71 -4.26
CA ALA A 144 15.33 26.76 -4.90
C ALA A 144 15.24 26.56 -6.43
N ALA A 145 14.43 25.60 -6.87
CA ALA A 145 14.18 25.28 -8.27
C ALA A 145 13.41 26.40 -9.02
N ALA A 146 12.70 27.27 -8.30
CA ALA A 146 12.08 28.46 -8.87
C ALA A 146 13.09 29.59 -9.14
N LYS A 147 14.21 29.62 -8.38
CA LYS A 147 15.29 30.62 -8.55
C LYS A 147 16.31 30.20 -9.61
N ASP A 148 16.56 28.90 -9.76
CA ASP A 148 17.45 28.34 -10.76
C ASP A 148 16.71 27.31 -11.61
N THR A 149 16.11 27.81 -12.69
CA THR A 149 15.29 26.99 -13.58
C THR A 149 16.11 26.05 -14.46
N ALA A 150 17.38 26.35 -14.71
CA ALA A 150 18.28 25.53 -15.51
C ALA A 150 18.67 24.23 -14.78
N HIS A 151 18.81 24.28 -13.45
CA HIS A 151 19.23 23.14 -12.63
C HIS A 151 18.09 22.49 -11.83
N ARG A 152 16.82 22.71 -12.18
CA ARG A 152 15.64 22.19 -11.45
C ARG A 152 15.75 20.71 -11.09
N LYS A 153 16.13 19.86 -12.06
CA LYS A 153 16.28 18.41 -11.86
C LYS A 153 17.32 18.10 -10.80
N GLN A 154 18.51 18.69 -10.90
CA GLN A 154 19.57 18.51 -9.92
C GLN A 154 19.13 19.00 -8.53
N ILE A 155 18.43 20.13 -8.46
CA ILE A 155 17.91 20.68 -7.21
C ILE A 155 16.93 19.72 -6.53
N PHE A 156 15.96 19.15 -7.26
CA PHE A 156 15.05 18.15 -6.69
C PHE A 156 15.76 16.85 -6.33
N GLN A 157 16.71 16.39 -7.17
CA GLN A 157 17.54 15.22 -6.87
C GLN A 157 18.27 15.39 -5.55
N ASP A 158 18.95 16.52 -5.33
CA ASP A 158 19.80 16.70 -4.14
C ASP A 158 19.01 17.10 -2.90
N ARG A 159 18.04 17.99 -3.06
CA ARG A 159 17.37 18.64 -1.92
C ARG A 159 16.08 17.95 -1.49
N TYR A 160 15.40 17.24 -2.40
CA TYR A 160 14.19 16.50 -2.06
C TYR A 160 14.51 15.01 -1.94
N PHE A 161 14.91 14.36 -3.02
CA PHE A 161 15.13 12.90 -3.02
C PHE A 161 16.38 12.48 -2.26
N GLY A 162 17.50 13.21 -2.41
CA GLY A 162 18.77 12.95 -1.71
C GLY A 162 18.68 13.18 -0.20
N LYS A 163 17.72 14.00 0.26
CA LYS A 163 17.39 14.21 1.68
C LYS A 163 16.14 13.46 2.12
N GLY A 164 15.64 12.56 1.27
CA GLY A 164 14.40 11.85 1.50
C GLY A 164 14.48 10.90 2.68
N THR A 165 13.38 10.85 3.45
CA THR A 165 13.18 9.81 4.46
C THR A 165 13.12 8.41 3.81
N PRO A 166 13.21 7.32 4.60
CA PRO A 166 12.99 5.97 4.07
C PRO A 166 11.68 5.85 3.26
N GLY A 167 10.60 6.48 3.72
CA GLY A 167 9.32 6.46 3.00
C GLY A 167 9.36 7.21 1.66
N LEU A 168 10.04 8.35 1.57
CA LEU A 168 10.19 9.02 0.27
C LEU A 168 11.04 8.21 -0.71
N ARG A 169 12.06 7.49 -0.22
CA ARG A 169 12.86 6.59 -1.07
C ARG A 169 12.00 5.45 -1.61
N ASP A 170 11.20 4.81 -0.76
CA ASP A 170 10.26 3.77 -1.17
C ASP A 170 9.21 4.31 -2.16
N TYR A 171 8.67 5.51 -1.92
CA TYR A 171 7.72 6.15 -2.82
C TYR A 171 8.37 6.54 -4.16
N TYR A 172 9.64 6.95 -4.12
CA TYR A 172 10.40 7.24 -5.32
C TYR A 172 10.55 5.98 -6.19
N ILE A 173 10.96 4.88 -5.59
CA ILE A 173 11.15 3.58 -6.26
C ILE A 173 9.84 2.97 -6.75
N THR A 174 8.72 3.19 -6.07
CA THR A 174 7.47 2.50 -6.41
C THR A 174 6.53 3.35 -7.26
N LYS A 175 6.54 4.68 -7.11
CA LYS A 175 5.54 5.59 -7.70
C LYS A 175 6.13 6.72 -8.55
N ILE A 176 7.28 7.29 -8.17
CA ILE A 176 7.86 8.43 -8.92
C ILE A 176 8.69 7.96 -10.11
N GLY A 177 9.65 7.08 -9.89
CA GLY A 177 10.48 6.44 -10.89
C GLY A 177 11.58 7.25 -11.54
N SER A 178 11.41 8.55 -11.74
CA SER A 178 12.55 9.39 -12.10
C SER A 178 12.33 10.83 -11.73
N VAL A 179 13.43 11.53 -11.42
CA VAL A 179 13.40 12.99 -11.21
C VAL A 179 12.95 13.72 -12.47
N GLU A 180 13.29 13.21 -13.66
CA GLU A 180 12.81 13.73 -14.94
C GLU A 180 11.27 13.69 -15.01
N ALA A 181 10.67 12.53 -14.81
CA ALA A 181 9.21 12.38 -14.86
C ALA A 181 8.50 13.18 -13.76
N PHE A 182 9.13 13.30 -12.59
CA PHE A 182 8.66 14.16 -11.52
C PHE A 182 8.61 15.63 -11.93
N VAL A 183 9.74 16.19 -12.38
CA VAL A 183 9.85 17.60 -12.77
C VAL A 183 8.93 17.91 -13.96
N GLN A 184 8.85 17.01 -14.95
CA GLN A 184 7.92 17.17 -16.07
C GLN A 184 6.46 17.25 -15.61
N ASN A 185 6.05 16.47 -14.60
CA ASN A 185 4.71 16.59 -14.04
C ASN A 185 4.50 17.90 -13.27
N GLN A 186 5.49 18.33 -12.49
CA GLN A 186 5.46 19.62 -11.80
C GLN A 186 5.29 20.78 -12.80
N ASP A 187 6.00 20.73 -13.92
CA ASP A 187 5.97 21.77 -14.94
C ASP A 187 4.68 21.78 -15.77
N LYS A 188 3.98 20.65 -15.88
CA LYS A 188 2.64 20.56 -16.48
C LYS A 188 1.52 21.06 -15.56
N LYS A 189 1.79 21.16 -14.25
CA LYS A 189 0.80 21.46 -13.20
C LYS A 189 1.28 22.61 -12.30
N LYS A 190 1.85 23.67 -12.89
CA LYS A 190 2.54 24.74 -12.14
C LYS A 190 1.57 25.51 -11.24
N ALA A 191 0.40 25.89 -11.78
CA ALA A 191 -0.59 26.63 -11.01
C ALA A 191 -1.12 25.78 -9.85
N PHE A 192 -1.38 24.50 -10.12
CA PHE A 192 -1.79 23.53 -9.10
C PHE A 192 -0.74 23.39 -7.99
N TYR A 193 0.50 23.03 -8.32
CA TYR A 193 1.54 22.80 -7.31
C TYR A 193 1.84 24.08 -6.52
N LYS A 194 1.83 25.25 -7.15
CA LYS A 194 1.96 26.51 -6.41
C LYS A 194 0.85 26.71 -5.37
N ALA A 195 -0.38 26.32 -5.70
CA ALA A 195 -1.56 26.55 -4.87
C ALA A 195 -1.71 25.57 -3.68
N ILE A 196 -1.19 24.35 -3.77
CA ILE A 196 -1.36 23.35 -2.70
C ILE A 196 -0.45 23.56 -1.48
N ARG A 197 0.54 24.46 -1.54
CA ARG A 197 1.52 24.71 -0.46
C ARG A 197 0.92 24.87 0.93
N PRO A 198 0.01 25.83 1.19
CA PRO A 198 -0.57 26.00 2.51
C PRO A 198 -1.23 24.71 3.03
N ASN A 199 -1.95 23.99 2.17
CA ASN A 199 -2.70 22.80 2.57
C ASN A 199 -1.78 21.61 2.87
N THR A 200 -0.71 21.43 2.10
CA THR A 200 0.28 20.38 2.40
C THR A 200 1.02 20.64 3.71
N LEU A 201 1.32 21.90 4.05
CA LEU A 201 1.97 22.25 5.31
C LEU A 201 1.02 22.13 6.52
N ALA A 202 -0.29 22.32 6.31
CA ALA A 202 -1.30 22.20 7.37
C ALA A 202 -1.50 20.75 7.89
N ILE A 203 -0.92 19.75 7.22
CA ILE A 203 -1.02 18.34 7.61
C ILE A 203 -0.44 18.08 9.02
N ASP A 204 0.54 18.86 9.45
CA ASP A 204 1.08 18.77 10.81
C ASP A 204 -0.02 18.95 11.88
N ALA A 205 -1.03 19.78 11.62
CA ALA A 205 -2.16 20.00 12.53
C ALA A 205 -3.21 18.87 12.51
N MET A 206 -3.12 17.91 11.58
CA MET A 206 -4.06 16.79 11.49
C MET A 206 -3.59 15.54 12.23
N LYS A 207 -2.35 15.55 12.76
CA LYS A 207 -1.70 14.39 13.40
C LYS A 207 -2.49 13.85 14.58
N ASP A 208 -3.01 14.73 15.44
CA ASP A 208 -3.78 14.30 16.62
C ASP A 208 -5.07 13.59 16.23
N THR A 209 -5.77 14.06 15.19
CA THR A 209 -6.95 13.39 14.64
C THR A 209 -6.61 12.00 14.10
N ILE A 210 -5.51 11.86 13.37
CA ILE A 210 -5.03 10.57 12.85
C ILE A 210 -4.73 9.61 14.00
N THR A 211 -3.96 10.05 15.01
CA THR A 211 -3.67 9.23 16.19
C THR A 211 -4.94 8.87 16.96
N GLY A 212 -5.94 9.76 17.02
CA GLY A 212 -7.26 9.46 17.59
C GLY A 212 -7.94 8.27 16.91
N TYR A 213 -7.93 8.23 15.56
CA TYR A 213 -8.45 7.09 14.81
C TYR A 213 -7.64 5.81 15.02
N PHE A 214 -6.34 5.91 15.27
CA PHE A 214 -5.49 4.76 15.56
C PHE A 214 -5.88 4.12 16.90
N VAL A 215 -6.09 4.95 17.91
CA VAL A 215 -6.61 4.51 19.22
C VAL A 215 -7.97 3.84 19.05
N ARG A 216 -8.86 4.43 18.24
CA ARG A 216 -10.17 3.83 17.97
C ARG A 216 -10.09 2.48 17.25
N LEU A 217 -9.18 2.32 16.29
CA LEU A 217 -8.93 1.01 15.68
C LEU A 217 -8.44 0.00 16.72
N LYS A 218 -7.53 0.39 17.62
CA LYS A 218 -7.01 -0.49 18.67
C LYS A 218 -8.11 -1.01 19.61
N GLU A 219 -9.10 -0.17 19.91
CA GLU A 219 -10.27 -0.56 20.71
C GLU A 219 -11.16 -1.59 19.99
N LEU A 220 -11.36 -1.41 18.68
CA LEU A 220 -12.19 -2.29 17.85
C LEU A 220 -11.47 -3.61 17.53
N TYR A 221 -10.15 -3.56 17.36
CA TYR A 221 -9.30 -4.68 16.98
C TYR A 221 -8.01 -4.67 17.82
N PRO A 222 -7.97 -5.37 18.97
CA PRO A 222 -6.82 -5.38 19.87
C PRO A 222 -5.51 -5.86 19.26
N ASP A 223 -5.56 -6.65 18.18
CA ASP A 223 -4.39 -7.15 17.47
C ASP A 223 -3.83 -6.16 16.43
N ALA A 224 -4.42 -4.97 16.31
CA ALA A 224 -3.99 -3.95 15.35
C ALA A 224 -2.52 -3.56 15.51
N VAL A 225 -1.87 -3.34 14.37
CA VAL A 225 -0.52 -2.80 14.25
C VAL A 225 -0.53 -1.41 13.59
N PHE A 226 0.40 -0.56 14.00
CA PHE A 226 0.47 0.84 13.62
C PHE A 226 1.87 1.15 13.07
N PRO A 227 2.10 0.92 11.76
CA PRO A 227 3.36 1.29 11.14
C PRO A 227 3.55 2.81 11.10
N ASN A 228 4.79 3.24 10.85
CA ASN A 228 5.06 4.65 10.58
C ASN A 228 4.33 5.11 9.31
N ILE A 229 4.04 6.40 9.24
CA ILE A 229 3.42 7.02 8.07
C ILE A 229 4.34 8.12 7.55
N TYR A 230 4.59 8.10 6.25
CA TYR A 230 5.38 9.10 5.56
C TYR A 230 4.49 9.88 4.60
N PHE A 231 4.41 11.19 4.82
CA PHE A 231 3.66 12.10 3.97
C PHE A 231 4.61 12.72 2.95
N VAL A 232 4.32 12.53 1.66
CA VAL A 232 5.20 12.91 0.56
C VAL A 232 4.44 13.69 -0.51
N ILE A 233 5.13 14.60 -1.20
CA ILE A 233 4.59 15.27 -2.38
C ILE A 233 5.04 14.50 -3.61
N GLY A 234 4.08 13.94 -4.34
CA GLY A 234 4.33 13.06 -5.47
C GLY A 234 4.21 13.75 -6.83
N LYS A 235 3.86 12.92 -7.82
CA LYS A 235 3.56 13.32 -9.18
C LYS A 235 2.16 12.87 -9.62
N TRP A 236 1.18 13.01 -8.74
CA TRP A 236 -0.20 12.56 -8.97
C TRP A 236 -0.34 11.06 -9.26
N LYS A 237 0.56 10.21 -8.71
CA LYS A 237 0.57 8.78 -9.04
C LYS A 237 -0.21 7.89 -8.08
N SER A 238 -0.22 8.21 -6.79
CA SER A 238 -0.82 7.35 -5.76
C SER A 238 -1.05 8.13 -4.47
N ALA A 239 -2.27 8.02 -3.93
CA ALA A 239 -2.68 8.59 -2.64
C ALA A 239 -2.17 7.77 -1.45
N GLY A 240 -2.15 6.44 -1.55
CA GLY A 240 -1.66 5.55 -0.51
C GLY A 240 -0.91 4.34 -1.05
N THR A 241 0.11 3.89 -0.31
CA THR A 241 0.97 2.75 -0.66
C THR A 241 1.55 2.13 0.60
N VAL A 242 1.54 0.80 0.69
CA VAL A 242 2.23 0.08 1.76
C VAL A 242 3.67 -0.22 1.35
N SER A 243 4.59 -0.05 2.30
CA SER A 243 6.00 -0.42 2.19
C SER A 243 6.48 -1.07 3.49
N ASP A 244 7.65 -1.71 3.47
CA ASP A 244 8.27 -2.27 4.68
C ASP A 244 8.60 -1.19 5.73
N ASN A 245 8.84 0.05 5.31
CA ASN A 245 9.11 1.15 6.24
C ASN A 245 7.83 1.72 6.85
N GLY A 246 6.68 1.43 6.24
CA GLY A 246 5.36 1.86 6.68
C GLY A 246 4.48 2.36 5.52
N MET A 247 3.48 3.16 5.85
CA MET A 247 2.53 3.69 4.88
C MET A 247 3.06 4.95 4.22
N LEU A 248 2.89 5.08 2.91
CA LEU A 248 3.33 6.21 2.11
C LEU A 248 2.09 6.94 1.58
N ILE A 249 1.92 8.19 1.98
CA ILE A 249 0.75 9.00 1.64
C ILE A 249 1.15 10.12 0.69
N GLY A 250 0.70 10.03 -0.55
CA GLY A 250 0.89 11.04 -1.59
C GLY A 250 -0.10 12.20 -1.39
N VAL A 251 0.35 13.26 -0.72
CA VAL A 251 -0.55 14.32 -0.25
C VAL A 251 -1.06 15.21 -1.38
N ASP A 252 -0.42 15.20 -2.55
CA ASP A 252 -0.83 15.97 -3.72
C ASP A 252 -2.20 15.55 -4.31
N GLN A 253 -2.81 14.46 -3.81
CA GLN A 253 -4.18 14.05 -4.17
C GLN A 253 -5.24 14.37 -3.08
N ILE A 254 -4.83 14.81 -1.89
CA ILE A 254 -5.71 14.92 -0.69
C ILE A 254 -5.52 16.27 0.01
N VAL A 255 -5.45 17.33 -0.79
CA VAL A 255 -5.22 18.70 -0.30
C VAL A 255 -6.14 19.70 -0.99
N LYS A 256 -7.31 19.25 -1.48
CA LYS A 256 -8.28 20.14 -2.13
C LYS A 256 -8.87 21.13 -1.11
N SER A 257 -8.97 22.38 -1.54
CA SER A 257 -9.74 23.44 -0.88
C SER A 257 -10.30 24.38 -1.96
N PRO A 258 -11.30 25.22 -1.63
CA PRO A 258 -11.74 26.29 -2.51
C PRO A 258 -10.54 27.14 -2.97
N GLY A 259 -10.53 27.51 -4.25
CA GLY A 259 -9.50 28.37 -4.85
C GLY A 259 -8.27 27.66 -5.43
N ILE A 260 -8.14 26.33 -5.27
CA ILE A 260 -7.07 25.59 -5.96
C ILE A 260 -7.44 25.43 -7.44
N PRO A 261 -6.58 25.83 -8.39
CA PRO A 261 -6.86 25.69 -9.81
C PRO A 261 -6.81 24.23 -10.23
N GLU A 262 -7.90 23.76 -10.83
CA GLU A 262 -8.03 22.39 -11.34
C GLU A 262 -7.90 22.31 -12.88
N ALA A 263 -7.68 23.44 -13.57
CA ALA A 263 -7.62 23.49 -15.03
C ALA A 263 -6.50 22.60 -15.62
N GLU A 264 -5.40 22.43 -14.90
CA GLU A 264 -4.24 21.59 -15.28
C GLU A 264 -4.45 20.10 -14.93
N LEU A 265 -5.57 19.74 -14.30
CA LEU A 265 -5.92 18.37 -13.93
C LEU A 265 -6.78 17.71 -15.02
N ASN A 266 -6.53 16.43 -15.29
CA ASN A 266 -7.39 15.63 -16.16
C ASN A 266 -8.70 15.23 -15.45
N LEU A 267 -9.64 14.59 -16.17
CA LEU A 267 -10.96 14.23 -15.62
C LEU A 267 -10.85 13.37 -14.35
N TRP A 268 -10.02 12.32 -14.39
CA TRP A 268 -9.83 11.44 -13.24
C TRP A 268 -9.19 12.19 -12.07
N GLU A 269 -8.16 13.00 -12.32
CA GLU A 269 -7.51 13.81 -11.28
C GLU A 269 -8.50 14.77 -10.61
N LYS A 270 -9.36 15.45 -11.38
CA LYS A 270 -10.41 16.35 -10.85
C LYS A 270 -11.42 15.60 -9.97
N ASN A 271 -11.91 14.47 -10.46
CA ASN A 271 -12.95 13.71 -9.77
C ASN A 271 -12.43 12.99 -8.52
N ASN A 272 -11.11 12.78 -8.43
CA ASN A 272 -10.46 12.10 -7.30
C ASN A 272 -9.61 13.03 -6.44
N PHE A 273 -9.62 14.35 -6.69
CA PHE A 273 -8.94 15.32 -5.83
C PHE A 273 -9.72 15.50 -4.52
N GLN A 274 -9.23 14.91 -3.43
CA GLN A 274 -9.92 14.85 -2.16
C GLN A 274 -9.69 16.11 -1.32
N LEU A 275 -10.72 16.53 -0.57
CA LEU A 275 -10.65 17.66 0.38
C LEU A 275 -9.56 17.41 1.43
N ALA A 276 -8.82 18.47 1.79
CA ALA A 276 -7.74 18.39 2.77
C ALA A 276 -8.19 17.78 4.11
N GLU A 277 -9.40 18.12 4.57
CA GLU A 277 -10.00 17.57 5.80
C GLU A 277 -10.29 16.06 5.75
N ARG A 278 -10.29 15.44 4.55
CA ARG A 278 -10.46 14.00 4.40
C ARG A 278 -9.14 13.24 4.58
N LEU A 279 -8.00 13.92 4.69
CA LEU A 279 -6.71 13.25 4.86
C LEU A 279 -6.69 12.25 6.03
N PRO A 280 -7.17 12.56 7.25
CA PRO A 280 -7.24 11.58 8.32
C PRO A 280 -8.12 10.35 8.00
N VAL A 281 -9.17 10.53 7.19
CA VAL A 281 -10.05 9.44 6.74
C VAL A 281 -9.30 8.54 5.76
N ILE A 282 -8.63 9.11 4.76
CA ILE A 282 -7.83 8.33 3.79
C ILE A 282 -6.68 7.60 4.49
N VAL A 283 -5.98 8.25 5.43
CA VAL A 283 -4.95 7.59 6.23
C VAL A 283 -5.53 6.39 7.01
N THR A 284 -6.76 6.50 7.50
CA THR A 284 -7.41 5.40 8.22
C THR A 284 -7.74 4.24 7.29
N HIS A 285 -8.27 4.49 6.08
CA HIS A 285 -8.46 3.47 5.05
C HIS A 285 -7.15 2.70 4.78
N GLU A 286 -6.06 3.43 4.51
CA GLU A 286 -4.76 2.83 4.20
C GLU A 286 -4.18 2.03 5.37
N LEU A 287 -4.47 2.44 6.62
CA LEU A 287 -4.08 1.69 7.81
C LEU A 287 -4.74 0.30 7.86
N ILE A 288 -5.96 0.16 7.34
CA ILE A 288 -6.67 -1.13 7.35
C ILE A 288 -5.90 -2.18 6.53
N HIS A 289 -5.29 -1.80 5.42
CA HIS A 289 -4.45 -2.72 4.63
C HIS A 289 -3.27 -3.29 5.42
N SER A 290 -2.76 -2.55 6.41
CA SER A 290 -1.69 -3.07 7.29
C SER A 290 -2.18 -4.19 8.22
N GLN A 291 -3.50 -4.35 8.38
CA GLN A 291 -4.11 -5.39 9.22
C GLN A 291 -4.46 -6.65 8.42
N GLN A 292 -4.56 -6.56 7.09
CA GLN A 292 -5.05 -7.62 6.19
C GLN A 292 -3.99 -8.71 5.87
N THR A 293 -2.95 -8.83 6.70
CA THR A 293 -1.79 -9.72 6.44
C THR A 293 -2.11 -11.21 6.55
N LYS A 294 -3.20 -11.58 7.24
CA LYS A 294 -3.61 -12.98 7.44
C LYS A 294 -4.69 -13.42 6.46
N MET A 295 -5.15 -12.58 5.52
CA MET A 295 -6.16 -12.99 4.53
C MET A 295 -5.56 -13.96 3.49
N ARG A 296 -6.36 -14.91 2.97
CA ARG A 296 -5.90 -15.82 1.89
C ARG A 296 -5.77 -15.05 0.58
N GLN A 297 -4.61 -15.03 -0.04
CA GLN A 297 -4.46 -14.42 -1.37
C GLN A 297 -5.29 -15.16 -2.43
N ASP A 298 -5.83 -14.42 -3.39
CA ASP A 298 -6.64 -14.93 -4.50
C ASP A 298 -6.45 -14.03 -5.75
N THR A 299 -6.95 -14.45 -6.89
CA THR A 299 -6.91 -13.68 -8.15
C THR A 299 -8.30 -13.25 -8.64
N ALA A 300 -9.37 -13.78 -8.03
CA ALA A 300 -10.75 -13.43 -8.36
C ALA A 300 -11.10 -11.98 -7.98
N LEU A 301 -11.96 -11.33 -8.78
CA LEU A 301 -12.47 -9.99 -8.50
C LEU A 301 -13.09 -9.87 -7.09
N LEU A 302 -13.81 -10.90 -6.62
CA LEU A 302 -14.44 -10.92 -5.30
C LEU A 302 -13.44 -10.67 -4.17
N PHE A 303 -12.24 -11.26 -4.26
CA PHE A 303 -11.18 -11.05 -3.28
C PHE A 303 -10.75 -9.58 -3.22
N TYR A 304 -10.42 -8.99 -4.36
CA TYR A 304 -9.99 -7.59 -4.42
C TYR A 304 -11.10 -6.65 -3.94
N ALA A 305 -12.35 -6.90 -4.34
CA ALA A 305 -13.48 -6.10 -3.88
C ALA A 305 -13.61 -6.16 -2.36
N ILE A 306 -13.58 -7.36 -1.75
CA ILE A 306 -13.64 -7.52 -0.30
C ILE A 306 -12.45 -6.83 0.39
N VAL A 307 -11.23 -6.94 -0.14
CA VAL A 307 -10.04 -6.29 0.45
C VAL A 307 -10.21 -4.76 0.51
N GLU A 308 -10.57 -4.14 -0.60
CA GLU A 308 -10.73 -2.68 -0.70
C GLU A 308 -11.98 -2.19 0.06
N GLY A 309 -13.10 -2.88 -0.12
CA GLY A 309 -14.36 -2.53 0.53
C GLY A 309 -14.35 -2.74 2.05
N MET A 310 -13.59 -3.72 2.55
CA MET A 310 -13.34 -3.89 3.98
C MET A 310 -12.56 -2.71 4.56
N ALA A 311 -11.57 -2.21 3.83
CA ALA A 311 -10.83 -1.01 4.23
C ALA A 311 -11.76 0.21 4.31
N ASP A 312 -12.66 0.38 3.34
CA ASP A 312 -13.68 1.43 3.39
C ASP A 312 -14.64 1.29 4.57
N PHE A 313 -15.16 0.08 4.80
CA PHE A 313 -16.14 -0.18 5.85
C PHE A 313 -15.54 0.00 7.24
N MET A 314 -14.35 -0.55 7.48
CA MET A 314 -13.64 -0.36 8.73
C MET A 314 -13.27 1.12 8.94
N CYS A 315 -12.84 1.83 7.90
CA CYS A 315 -12.60 3.26 7.94
C CYS A 315 -13.86 4.03 8.38
N GLU A 316 -15.03 3.70 7.84
CA GLU A 316 -16.28 4.33 8.24
C GLU A 316 -16.64 4.01 9.71
N LEU A 317 -16.48 2.77 10.17
CA LEU A 317 -16.71 2.40 11.57
C LEU A 317 -15.81 3.17 12.55
N ILE A 318 -14.58 3.49 12.14
CA ILE A 318 -13.60 4.20 12.96
C ILE A 318 -13.83 5.71 12.95
N THR A 319 -14.08 6.28 11.76
CA THR A 319 -14.07 7.73 11.54
C THR A 319 -15.46 8.36 11.45
N GLY A 320 -16.50 7.55 11.26
CA GLY A 320 -17.85 7.98 10.92
C GLY A 320 -17.97 8.54 9.50
N LYS A 321 -16.93 8.41 8.65
CA LYS A 321 -16.91 8.94 7.29
C LYS A 321 -16.48 7.85 6.30
N ASN A 322 -17.25 7.72 5.22
CA ASN A 322 -16.93 6.82 4.12
C ASN A 322 -15.86 7.43 3.19
N PRO A 323 -14.71 6.76 2.95
CA PRO A 323 -13.64 7.29 2.11
C PRO A 323 -14.00 7.33 0.61
N SER A 324 -14.88 6.44 0.13
CA SER A 324 -15.29 6.28 -1.28
C SER A 324 -16.68 6.87 -1.56
N GLN A 325 -16.98 8.04 -0.98
CA GLN A 325 -18.31 8.65 -1.03
C GLN A 325 -18.84 8.82 -2.47
N ARG A 326 -17.98 9.12 -3.45
CA ARG A 326 -18.38 9.28 -4.85
C ARG A 326 -19.00 8.01 -5.43
N GLN A 327 -18.41 6.85 -5.15
CA GLN A 327 -18.92 5.55 -5.60
C GLN A 327 -20.26 5.25 -4.93
N HIS A 328 -20.40 5.55 -3.64
CA HIS A 328 -21.67 5.42 -2.92
C HIS A 328 -22.77 6.31 -3.51
N GLU A 329 -22.47 7.59 -3.78
CA GLU A 329 -23.42 8.53 -4.41
C GLU A 329 -23.88 8.04 -5.79
N PHE A 330 -22.95 7.54 -6.61
CA PHE A 330 -23.26 6.97 -7.91
C PHE A 330 -24.17 5.73 -7.81
N ALA A 331 -23.92 4.88 -6.80
CA ALA A 331 -24.63 3.62 -6.61
C ALA A 331 -26.05 3.77 -6.04
N LYS A 332 -26.39 4.91 -5.42
CA LYS A 332 -27.70 5.13 -4.75
C LYS A 332 -28.91 4.70 -5.60
N THR A 333 -28.90 4.98 -6.90
CA THR A 333 -29.98 4.66 -7.83
C THR A 333 -29.68 3.46 -8.74
N ARG A 334 -28.56 2.76 -8.52
CA ARG A 334 -28.01 1.73 -9.43
C ARG A 334 -27.62 0.43 -8.73
N LYS A 335 -27.99 0.24 -7.47
CA LYS A 335 -27.54 -0.88 -6.62
C LYS A 335 -27.70 -2.24 -7.31
N LYS A 336 -28.91 -2.54 -7.80
CA LYS A 336 -29.21 -3.79 -8.51
C LYS A 336 -28.36 -3.97 -9.78
N GLN A 337 -28.30 -2.95 -10.62
CA GLN A 337 -27.53 -3.02 -11.87
C GLN A 337 -26.05 -3.29 -11.60
N ILE A 338 -25.46 -2.56 -10.65
CA ILE A 338 -24.06 -2.73 -10.25
C ILE A 338 -23.83 -4.15 -9.74
N TRP A 339 -24.73 -4.68 -8.93
CA TRP A 339 -24.61 -6.04 -8.40
C TRP A 339 -24.73 -7.12 -9.48
N GLU A 340 -25.70 -7.02 -10.39
CA GLU A 340 -25.86 -7.96 -11.50
C GLU A 340 -24.66 -7.95 -12.44
N ASP A 341 -24.06 -6.78 -12.70
CA ASP A 341 -22.84 -6.70 -13.49
C ASP A 341 -21.64 -7.29 -12.75
N PHE A 342 -21.55 -7.10 -11.44
CA PHE A 342 -20.48 -7.67 -10.62
C PHE A 342 -20.54 -9.20 -10.59
N LYS A 343 -21.74 -9.79 -10.42
CA LYS A 343 -21.93 -11.26 -10.38
C LYS A 343 -21.40 -11.97 -11.62
N LYS A 344 -21.44 -11.33 -12.79
CA LYS A 344 -20.91 -11.89 -14.06
C LYS A 344 -19.39 -12.09 -14.02
N GLU A 345 -18.67 -11.32 -13.20
CA GLU A 345 -17.21 -11.28 -13.21
C GLU A 345 -16.55 -11.68 -11.88
N MET A 346 -17.30 -11.74 -10.76
CA MET A 346 -16.74 -11.82 -9.41
C MET A 346 -15.80 -13.02 -9.15
N TYR A 347 -16.00 -14.13 -9.85
CA TYR A 347 -15.16 -15.33 -9.74
C TYR A 347 -14.06 -15.41 -10.81
N LEU A 348 -13.93 -14.40 -11.66
CA LEU A 348 -12.92 -14.33 -12.72
C LEU A 348 -11.76 -13.41 -12.31
N GLN A 349 -10.61 -13.59 -12.96
CA GLN A 349 -9.47 -12.68 -12.85
C GLN A 349 -9.71 -11.39 -13.66
N ARG A 350 -10.72 -10.62 -13.26
CA ARG A 350 -11.21 -9.40 -13.93
C ARG A 350 -11.23 -8.17 -13.02
N TYR A 351 -10.40 -8.16 -11.96
CA TYR A 351 -10.35 -7.06 -11.00
C TYR A 351 -10.14 -5.68 -11.67
N SER A 352 -9.34 -5.62 -12.75
CA SER A 352 -9.05 -4.39 -13.50
C SER A 352 -10.26 -3.76 -14.19
N ASN A 353 -11.41 -4.42 -14.23
CA ASN A 353 -12.66 -3.83 -14.72
C ASN A 353 -13.38 -3.00 -13.63
N TRP A 354 -12.99 -3.17 -12.36
CA TRP A 354 -13.69 -2.66 -11.18
C TRP A 354 -12.80 -1.90 -10.19
N ILE A 355 -11.49 -2.16 -10.20
CA ILE A 355 -10.51 -1.66 -9.22
C ILE A 355 -9.25 -1.21 -9.96
N ALA A 356 -8.70 -0.07 -9.54
CA ALA A 356 -7.55 0.62 -10.12
C ALA A 356 -7.71 0.87 -11.64
N ASN A 357 -8.95 1.13 -12.08
CA ASN A 357 -9.37 1.20 -13.48
C ASN A 357 -9.58 2.64 -13.97
N SER A 358 -8.79 3.59 -13.45
CA SER A 358 -8.83 5.02 -13.79
C SER A 358 -8.82 5.33 -15.30
N ASN A 359 -8.17 4.49 -16.11
CA ASN A 359 -8.12 4.62 -17.57
C ASN A 359 -9.45 4.29 -18.28
N GLN A 360 -10.43 3.75 -17.55
CA GLN A 360 -11.77 3.41 -18.03
C GLN A 360 -12.83 4.37 -17.48
N GLU A 361 -12.43 5.43 -16.75
CA GLU A 361 -13.39 6.37 -16.14
C GLU A 361 -14.15 7.17 -17.20
N THR A 362 -15.48 7.23 -17.03
CA THR A 362 -16.38 8.05 -17.84
C THR A 362 -17.35 8.84 -16.95
N PRO A 363 -18.07 9.86 -17.48
CA PRO A 363 -19.08 10.58 -16.71
C PRO A 363 -20.16 9.66 -16.09
N ASP A 364 -20.47 8.54 -16.75
CA ASP A 364 -21.52 7.60 -16.34
C ASP A 364 -20.98 6.32 -15.70
N LYS A 365 -19.66 6.21 -15.52
CA LYS A 365 -19.02 5.07 -14.85
C LYS A 365 -17.77 5.55 -14.10
N PRO A 366 -17.89 5.83 -12.78
CA PRO A 366 -16.71 6.17 -11.98
C PRO A 366 -15.76 4.97 -11.92
N ALA A 367 -14.47 5.25 -11.80
CA ALA A 367 -13.49 4.22 -11.44
C ALA A 367 -13.80 3.65 -10.04
N ASP A 368 -13.23 2.48 -9.75
CA ASP A 368 -13.15 1.90 -8.41
C ASP A 368 -14.51 1.48 -7.81
N LEU A 369 -15.52 1.18 -8.64
CA LEU A 369 -16.82 0.66 -8.17
C LEU A 369 -16.73 -0.65 -7.38
N GLY A 370 -15.62 -1.41 -7.53
CA GLY A 370 -15.37 -2.60 -6.71
C GLY A 370 -15.29 -2.30 -5.21
N TYR A 371 -14.86 -1.09 -4.82
CA TYR A 371 -14.81 -0.63 -3.42
C TYR A 371 -16.21 -0.62 -2.81
N TYR A 372 -17.18 -0.02 -3.52
CA TYR A 372 -18.57 0.01 -3.09
C TYR A 372 -19.16 -1.39 -2.91
N VAL A 373 -18.94 -2.29 -3.87
CA VAL A 373 -19.49 -3.65 -3.78
C VAL A 373 -18.91 -4.41 -2.58
N GLY A 374 -17.58 -4.37 -2.41
CA GLY A 374 -16.94 -4.99 -1.27
C GLY A 374 -17.37 -4.40 0.07
N TYR A 375 -17.57 -3.09 0.11
CA TYR A 375 -18.05 -2.39 1.30
C TYR A 375 -19.42 -2.93 1.70
N GLU A 376 -20.35 -3.03 0.75
CA GLU A 376 -21.72 -3.47 1.04
C GLU A 376 -21.77 -4.94 1.48
N ILE A 377 -20.91 -5.80 0.93
CA ILE A 377 -20.74 -7.20 1.39
C ILE A 377 -20.24 -7.22 2.85
N CYS A 378 -19.18 -6.47 3.16
CA CYS A 378 -18.61 -6.42 4.51
C CYS A 378 -19.62 -5.84 5.51
N LYS A 379 -20.32 -4.78 5.13
CA LYS A 379 -21.38 -4.16 5.93
C LYS A 379 -22.53 -5.14 6.16
N ALA A 380 -22.97 -5.87 5.15
CA ALA A 380 -24.05 -6.85 5.29
C ALA A 380 -23.68 -7.98 6.26
N TYR A 381 -22.46 -8.51 6.13
CA TYR A 381 -21.91 -9.48 7.07
C TYR A 381 -21.86 -8.93 8.50
N TYR A 382 -21.31 -7.74 8.68
CA TYR A 382 -21.24 -7.09 9.98
C TYR A 382 -22.63 -6.87 10.57
N ASP A 383 -23.59 -6.35 9.81
CA ASP A 383 -24.96 -6.09 10.24
C ASP A 383 -25.67 -7.37 10.71
N ASN A 384 -25.48 -8.48 10.00
CA ASN A 384 -26.06 -9.78 10.34
C ASN A 384 -25.37 -10.48 11.53
N ALA A 385 -24.12 -10.14 11.83
CA ALA A 385 -23.39 -10.78 12.92
C ALA A 385 -23.98 -10.42 14.29
N ALA A 386 -24.22 -11.43 15.14
CA ALA A 386 -24.63 -11.22 16.52
C ALA A 386 -23.49 -10.63 17.37
N ASP A 387 -22.26 -11.11 17.16
CA ASP A 387 -21.05 -10.58 17.79
C ASP A 387 -20.27 -9.72 16.79
N LYS A 388 -20.33 -8.40 16.98
CA LYS A 388 -19.61 -7.43 16.13
C LYS A 388 -18.09 -7.51 16.29
N LYS A 389 -17.59 -7.92 17.46
CA LYS A 389 -16.14 -8.09 17.68
C LYS A 389 -15.64 -9.29 16.89
N GLN A 390 -16.41 -10.39 16.90
CA GLN A 390 -16.08 -11.56 16.09
C GLN A 390 -16.12 -11.21 14.59
N ALA A 391 -17.11 -10.44 14.12
CA ALA A 391 -17.16 -10.02 12.72
C ALA A 391 -15.90 -9.25 12.27
N ILE A 392 -15.38 -8.36 13.13
CA ILE A 392 -14.12 -7.63 12.86
C ILE A 392 -12.91 -8.58 12.87
N GLN A 393 -12.90 -9.58 13.76
CA GLN A 393 -11.85 -10.61 13.74
C GLN A 393 -11.89 -11.43 12.45
N ASP A 394 -13.08 -11.77 11.96
CA ASP A 394 -13.25 -12.57 10.75
C ASP A 394 -12.75 -11.84 9.50
N PHE A 395 -12.98 -10.52 9.42
CA PHE A 395 -12.46 -9.67 8.34
C PHE A 395 -10.96 -9.87 8.10
N PHE A 396 -10.15 -9.73 9.15
CA PHE A 396 -8.68 -9.79 9.02
C PHE A 396 -8.11 -11.21 8.91
N ASN A 397 -8.93 -12.25 9.11
CA ASN A 397 -8.51 -13.65 9.06
C ASN A 397 -9.17 -14.43 7.91
N LEU A 398 -9.81 -13.74 6.96
CA LEU A 398 -10.65 -14.36 5.94
C LEU A 398 -9.90 -15.33 5.02
N LYS A 399 -10.44 -16.55 4.87
CA LYS A 399 -9.90 -17.62 3.99
C LYS A 399 -10.87 -18.06 2.91
N ASP A 400 -12.18 -17.93 3.12
CA ASP A 400 -13.21 -18.35 2.17
C ASP A 400 -14.08 -17.15 1.80
N TYR A 401 -13.77 -16.53 0.66
CA TYR A 401 -14.46 -15.36 0.16
C TYR A 401 -15.88 -15.66 -0.33
N LYS A 402 -16.09 -16.86 -0.89
CA LYS A 402 -17.41 -17.27 -1.38
C LYS A 402 -18.34 -17.53 -0.19
N GLY A 403 -17.90 -18.34 0.78
CA GLY A 403 -18.68 -18.58 1.99
C GLY A 403 -18.91 -17.32 2.82
N PHE A 404 -17.99 -16.35 2.78
CA PHE A 404 -18.19 -15.04 3.40
C PHE A 404 -19.30 -14.22 2.72
N LEU A 405 -19.32 -14.18 1.38
CA LEU A 405 -20.39 -13.55 0.62
C LEU A 405 -21.75 -14.21 0.94
N GLU A 406 -21.82 -15.54 0.93
CA GLU A 406 -23.05 -16.27 1.29
C GLU A 406 -23.53 -15.92 2.70
N LYS A 407 -22.64 -15.94 3.70
CA LYS A 407 -22.98 -15.56 5.09
C LYS A 407 -23.34 -14.08 5.25
N SER A 408 -22.89 -13.21 4.36
CA SER A 408 -23.25 -11.79 4.39
C SER A 408 -24.73 -11.56 4.08
N GLY A 409 -25.38 -12.50 3.37
CA GLY A 409 -26.76 -12.35 2.92
C GLY A 409 -26.95 -11.21 1.91
N TYR A 410 -25.88 -10.75 1.25
CA TYR A 410 -25.93 -9.57 0.40
C TYR A 410 -26.69 -9.82 -0.91
N ASP A 411 -26.59 -11.01 -1.50
CA ASP A 411 -27.31 -11.35 -2.74
C ASP A 411 -28.83 -11.32 -2.49
N GLU A 412 -29.28 -11.93 -1.39
CA GLU A 412 -30.68 -11.95 -0.96
C GLU A 412 -31.21 -10.54 -0.67
N ARG A 413 -30.38 -9.67 -0.08
CA ARG A 413 -30.73 -8.25 0.13
C ARG A 413 -30.94 -7.51 -1.19
N MET A 414 -30.18 -7.83 -2.23
CA MET A 414 -30.32 -7.21 -3.55
C MET A 414 -31.54 -7.74 -4.30
N GLU A 415 -31.85 -9.03 -4.18
CA GLU A 415 -33.06 -9.63 -4.76
C GLU A 415 -34.35 -9.06 -4.15
N ALA A 416 -34.34 -8.75 -2.84
CA ALA A 416 -35.48 -8.21 -2.13
C ALA A 416 -35.78 -6.71 -2.41
N LEU A 417 -34.87 -5.99 -3.08
CA LEU A 417 -35.12 -4.59 -3.45
C LEU A 417 -36.28 -4.51 -4.47
N PRO A 418 -37.11 -3.44 -4.47
CA PRO A 418 -38.08 -3.18 -5.54
C PRO A 418 -37.39 -3.07 -6.91
N GLN A 419 -38.09 -3.44 -8.00
CA GLN A 419 -37.56 -3.30 -9.36
C GLN A 419 -37.33 -1.85 -9.75
#